data_AF-A0A0X2NK09-F1
#
_entry.id   AF-A0A0X2NK09-F1
#
_cell.length_a   1.000
_cell.length_b   1.000
_cell.length_c   1.000
_cell.angle_alpha   90.00
_cell.angle_beta   90.00
_cell.angle_gamma   90.00
#
_symmetry.space_group_name_H-M   'P 1'
#
loop_
_entity.id
_entity.type
_entity.pdbx_description
1 polymer ?
#
loop_
_entity_poly.entity_id
_entity_poly.type
_entity_poly.pdbx_seq_one_letter_code
_entity_poly.pdbx_strand_id
1 'polypeptide(L)' 'MTDTTTPTDRYRYAFPDAFAGLTARQADILADTLTLGTQRGTSVSTATARDIAAKIRGLLAD' A
#
# COMPACT_ATOMS: atom_id res chain seq x y z
N MET A 1 12.71 -22.01 -6.58
CA MET A 1 12.95 -20.56 -6.52
C MET A 1 11.69 -19.95 -5.92
N THR A 2 11.67 -19.67 -4.63
CA THR A 2 10.54 -18.99 -4.00
C THR A 2 10.58 -17.55 -4.47
N ASP A 3 9.55 -17.13 -5.19
CA ASP A 3 9.37 -15.75 -5.62
C ASP A 3 9.03 -14.92 -4.37
N THR A 4 10.06 -14.46 -3.66
CA THR A 4 9.92 -13.74 -2.38
C THR A 4 9.60 -12.26 -2.65
N THR A 5 8.69 -11.95 -3.57
CA THR A 5 8.14 -10.60 -3.66
C THR A 5 7.41 -10.28 -2.36
N THR A 6 7.86 -9.23 -1.68
CA THR A 6 7.15 -8.73 -0.51
C THR A 6 5.76 -8.23 -0.93
N PRO A 7 4.76 -8.24 -0.03
CA PRO A 7 3.47 -7.61 -0.29
C PRO A 7 3.63 -6.15 -0.77
N THR A 8 4.62 -5.44 -0.20
CA THR A 8 4.99 -4.08 -0.61
C THR A 8 5.37 -4.01 -2.08
N ASP A 9 6.23 -4.89 -2.58
CA ASP A 9 6.65 -4.89 -3.99
C ASP A 9 5.48 -5.20 -4.94
N ARG A 10 4.63 -6.17 -4.57
CA ARG A 10 3.43 -6.50 -5.34
C ARG A 10 2.51 -5.29 -5.50
N TYR A 11 2.23 -4.57 -4.43
CA TYR A 11 1.33 -3.40 -4.49
C TYR A 11 1.99 -2.18 -5.09
N ARG A 12 3.31 -2.01 -4.92
CA ARG A 12 4.07 -0.94 -5.59
C ARG A 12 4.03 -1.11 -7.11
N TYR A 13 4.06 -2.34 -7.61
CA TYR A 13 3.86 -2.63 -9.03
C TYR A 13 2.41 -2.39 -9.50
N ALA A 14 1.42 -2.80 -8.71
CA ALA A 14 0.00 -2.66 -9.09
C ALA A 14 -0.52 -1.21 -9.00
N PHE A 15 -0.03 -0.43 -8.03
CA PHE A 15 -0.52 0.91 -7.69
C PHE A 15 0.63 1.93 -7.53
N PRO A 16 1.49 2.11 -8.54
CA PRO A 16 2.71 2.92 -8.41
C PRO A 16 2.42 4.35 -7.91
N ASP A 17 1.33 4.95 -8.37
CA ASP A 17 0.88 6.28 -7.96
C ASP A 17 0.52 6.42 -6.47
N ALA A 18 0.03 5.35 -5.83
CA ALA A 18 -0.33 5.38 -4.41
C ALA A 18 0.94 5.36 -3.54
N PHE A 19 1.99 4.70 -4.02
CA PHE A 19 3.28 4.58 -3.34
C PHE A 19 4.24 5.75 -3.62
N ALA A 20 3.95 6.55 -4.65
CA ALA A 20 4.77 7.70 -5.01
C ALA A 20 4.88 8.71 -3.86
N GLY A 21 6.11 9.02 -3.44
CA GLY A 21 6.40 9.98 -2.37
C GLY A 21 6.14 9.46 -0.96
N LEU A 22 5.85 8.17 -0.78
CA LEU A 22 5.82 7.55 0.55
C LEU A 22 7.23 7.23 1.05
N THR A 23 7.47 7.42 2.34
CA THR A 23 8.65 6.84 3.01
C THR A 23 8.54 5.30 3.04
N ALA A 24 9.65 4.60 3.31
CA ALA A 24 9.63 3.14 3.41
C ALA A 24 8.59 2.64 4.44
N ARG A 25 8.56 3.26 5.63
CA ARG A 25 7.59 2.95 6.68
C ARG A 25 6.14 3.18 6.24
N GLN A 26 5.86 4.28 5.55
CA GLN A 26 4.52 4.57 5.04
C GLN A 26 4.09 3.58 3.94
N ALA A 27 5.03 3.18 3.08
CA ALA A 27 4.79 2.19 2.04
C ALA A 27 4.47 0.81 2.63
N ASP A 28 5.19 0.37 3.67
CA ASP A 28 4.93 -0.91 4.32
C ASP A 28 3.56 -0.92 5.02
N ILE A 29 3.21 0.15 5.74
CA ILE A 29 1.88 0.29 6.36
C ILE A 29 0.77 0.26 5.32
N LEU A 30 0.96 0.94 4.18
CA LEU A 30 0.00 0.89 3.08
C LEU A 30 -0.16 -0.54 2.56
N ALA A 31 0.95 -1.23 2.29
CA ALA A 31 0.93 -2.61 1.79
C ALA A 31 0.24 -3.58 2.76
N ASP A 32 0.50 -3.47 4.06
CA ASP A 32 -0.18 -4.26 5.09
C ASP A 32 -1.68 -3.97 5.14
N THR A 33 -2.06 -2.70 5.06
CA THR A 33 -3.47 -2.28 5.04
C THR A 33 -4.21 -2.86 3.83
N LEU A 34 -3.61 -2.80 2.64
CA LEU A 34 -4.17 -3.36 1.41
C LEU A 34 -4.24 -4.90 1.47
N THR A 35 -3.23 -5.54 2.07
CA THR A 35 -3.22 -6.99 2.30
C THR A 35 -4.36 -7.41 3.20
N LEU A 36 -4.54 -6.75 4.34
CA LEU A 36 -5.63 -7.05 5.29
C LEU A 36 -7.00 -6.80 4.66
N GLY A 37 -7.16 -5.72 3.90
CA GLY A 37 -8.40 -5.44 3.15
C GLY A 37 -8.73 -6.57 2.18
N THR A 38 -7.75 -7.01 1.39
CA THR A 38 -7.91 -8.10 0.42
C THR A 38 -8.26 -9.43 1.10
N GLN A 39 -7.60 -9.76 2.23
CA GLN A 39 -7.92 -10.96 3.03
C GLN A 39 -9.35 -10.94 3.57
N ARG A 40 -9.91 -9.76 3.82
CA ARG A 40 -11.30 -9.56 4.26
C ARG A 40 -12.30 -9.46 3.10
N GLY A 41 -11.85 -9.68 1.86
CA GLY A 41 -12.71 -9.62 0.66
C GLY A 41 -12.99 -8.20 0.16
N THR A 42 -12.26 -7.18 0.65
CA THR A 42 -12.38 -5.81 0.13
C THR A 42 -11.66 -5.72 -1.21
N SER A 43 -12.36 -5.21 -2.23
CA SER A 43 -11.72 -4.92 -3.53
C SER A 43 -10.79 -3.73 -3.39
N VAL A 44 -9.51 -3.92 -3.76
CA VAL A 44 -8.51 -2.85 -3.76
C VAL A 44 -8.42 -2.25 -5.16
N SER A 45 -8.76 -0.96 -5.28
CA SER A 45 -8.60 -0.18 -6.50
C SER A 45 -7.48 0.86 -6.35
N THR A 46 -6.99 1.41 -7.47
CA THR A 46 -6.00 2.51 -7.46
C THR A 46 -6.51 3.72 -6.68
N ALA A 47 -7.80 4.05 -6.78
CA ALA A 47 -8.40 5.16 -6.04
C ALA A 47 -8.38 4.87 -4.52
N THR A 48 -8.80 3.67 -4.11
CA THR A 48 -8.76 3.24 -2.71
C THR A 48 -7.33 3.26 -2.14
N ALA A 49 -6.35 2.77 -2.91
CA ALA A 49 -4.94 2.78 -2.50
C ALA A 49 -4.41 4.22 -2.32
N ARG A 50 -4.77 5.15 -3.22
CA ARG A 50 -4.43 6.57 -3.11
C ARG A 50 -5.05 7.22 -1.88
N ASP A 51 -6.33 6.96 -1.60
CA ASP A 51 -7.02 7.52 -0.43
C ASP A 51 -6.38 7.05 0.88
N ILE A 52 -6.02 5.76 0.97
CA ILE A 52 -5.32 5.22 2.13
C ILE A 52 -3.93 5.82 2.24
N ALA A 53 -3.18 5.94 1.13
CA ALA A 53 -1.86 6.57 1.12
C ALA A 53 -1.91 8.02 1.62
N ALA A 54 -2.90 8.81 1.19
CA ALA A 54 -3.09 10.18 1.65
C ALA A 54 -3.37 10.26 3.15
N LYS A 55 -4.21 9.35 3.68
CA LYS A 55 -4.46 9.26 5.12
C LYS A 55 -3.21 8.89 5.91
N ILE A 56 -2.43 7.93 5.44
CA ILE A 56 -1.17 7.50 6.07
C ILE A 56 -0.17 8.67 6.09
N ARG A 57 -0.05 9.45 5.00
CA ARG A 57 0.80 10.65 4.99
C ARG A 57 0.36 11.67 6.03
N GLY A 58 -0.95 11.93 6.15
CA GLY A 58 -1.48 12.88 7.13
C GLY A 58 -1.30 12.43 8.58
N LEU A 59 -1.36 11.12 8.85
CA LEU A 59 -1.20 10.55 10.21
C LEU A 59 0.26 10.46 10.66
N LEU A 60 1.19 10.40 9.71
CA LEU A 60 2.64 10.22 9.94
C LEU A 60 3.46 11.41 9.45
N ALA A 61 2.82 12.53 9.16
CA ALA A 61 3.50 13.80 8.97
C ALA A 61 3.77 14.37 10.37
N ASP A 62 5.04 14.45 10.74
CA ASP A 62 5.51 15.20 11.92
C ASP A 62 4.95 16.63 11.95
#